data_AF-A0A316T8E7-F1
#
_entry.id   AF-A0A316T8E7-F1
#
_cell.length_a   1.000
_cell.length_b   1.000
_cell.length_c   1.000
_cell.angle_alpha   90.00
_cell.angle_beta   90.00
_cell.angle_gamma   90.00
#
_symmetry.space_group_name_H-M   'P 1'
#
loop_
_entity.id
_entity.type
_entity.pdbx_description
1 polymer ?
#
loop_
_entity_poly.entity_id
_entity_poly.type
_entity_poly.pdbx_seq_one_letter_code
_entity_poly.pdbx_strand_id
1 'polypeptide(L)'
;VGIPSIIMQSIVSIMTFGMNKILMIFPTQGTVAVSVFGVYFKLQSFIFMPVFGLNNGMVPIIAYNYGAKNKQRITQTIKLSIIIAVGFMVVGLLIFQLLPDQLLLLFNASKDMLEIGGYALRIISLSFIFAGFSIIIISVFQALGNGVYSLVISAARQLVIILPVAYLLAVTAGLHSVWFAFPIAELCCVILCFIMLRHIYNQKIKQL
;
A
#
# COMPACT_ATOMS: atom_id res chain seq x y z
N VAL A 1 15.20 -9.91 10.91
CA VAL A 1 13.87 -9.27 10.69
C VAL A 1 13.92 -7.77 10.91
N GLY A 2 14.51 -7.28 12.02
CA GLY A 2 14.50 -5.85 12.37
C GLY A 2 15.10 -4.87 11.34
N ILE A 3 16.28 -5.15 10.77
CA ILE A 3 16.93 -4.25 9.80
C ILE A 3 16.05 -4.00 8.55
N PRO A 4 15.56 -5.03 7.83
CA PRO A 4 14.63 -4.83 6.72
C PRO A 4 13.38 -4.04 7.10
N SER A 5 12.79 -4.30 8.27
CA SER A 5 11.59 -3.58 8.74
C SER A 5 11.86 -2.09 8.98
N ILE A 6 13.01 -1.73 9.57
CA ILE A 6 13.41 -0.33 9.77
C ILE A 6 13.53 0.38 8.42
N ILE A 7 14.24 -0.24 7.47
CA ILE A 7 14.42 0.34 6.13
C ILE A 7 13.07 0.52 5.43
N MET A 8 12.17 -0.46 5.53
CA MET A 8 10.81 -0.36 4.96
C MET A 8 10.03 0.85 5.50
N GLN A 9 10.16 1.16 6.79
CA GLN A 9 9.53 2.35 7.35
C GLN A 9 10.18 3.65 6.88
N SER A 10 11.52 3.68 6.74
CA SER A 10 12.21 4.84 6.17
C SER A 10 11.83 5.10 4.70
N ILE A 11 11.57 4.04 3.93
CA ILE A 11 11.16 4.18 2.52
C ILE A 11 9.86 4.98 2.40
N VAL A 12 8.89 4.77 3.30
CA VAL A 12 7.64 5.53 3.31
C VAL A 12 7.91 7.03 3.48
N SER A 13 8.79 7.40 4.42
CA SER A 13 9.17 8.80 4.64
C SER A 13 9.84 9.43 3.41
N ILE A 14 10.74 8.70 2.74
CA ILE A 14 11.41 9.15 1.52
C ILE A 14 10.40 9.33 0.38
N MET A 15 9.48 8.37 0.22
CA MET A 15 8.42 8.45 -0.79
C MET A 15 7.51 9.66 -0.54
N THR A 16 7.09 9.89 0.71
CA THR A 16 6.27 11.06 1.06
C THR A 16 7.00 12.37 0.78
N PHE A 17 8.29 12.46 1.09
CA PHE A 17 9.10 13.63 0.76
C PHE A 17 9.19 13.86 -0.76
N GLY A 18 9.50 12.80 -1.52
CA GLY A 18 9.57 12.86 -2.98
C GLY A 18 8.24 13.28 -3.61
N MET A 19 7.13 12.71 -3.14
CA MET A 19 5.81 13.06 -3.61
C MET A 19 5.46 14.52 -3.30
N ASN A 20 5.77 15.02 -2.10
CA ASN A 20 5.58 16.43 -1.76
C ASN A 20 6.36 17.35 -2.70
N LYS A 21 7.61 16.99 -3.05
CA LYS A 21 8.39 17.74 -4.03
C LYS A 21 7.75 17.75 -5.41
N ILE A 22 7.21 16.61 -5.87
CA ILE A 22 6.51 16.51 -7.17
C ILE A 22 5.24 17.35 -7.17
N LEU A 23 4.43 17.28 -6.11
CA LEU A 23 3.19 18.07 -5.99
C LEU A 23 3.47 19.57 -5.93
N MET A 24 4.60 19.99 -5.33
CA MET A 24 5.02 21.39 -5.28
C MET A 24 5.52 21.95 -6.62
N ILE A 25 5.63 21.15 -7.68
CA ILE A 25 5.92 21.64 -9.04
C ILE A 25 4.79 22.55 -9.54
N PHE A 26 3.56 22.33 -9.06
CA PHE A 26 2.38 23.11 -9.45
C PHE A 26 2.29 24.42 -8.63
N PRO A 27 2.50 25.61 -9.23
CA PRO A 27 2.68 26.85 -8.46
C PRO A 27 1.43 27.30 -7.68
N THR A 28 0.25 27.09 -8.24
CA THR A 28 -1.03 27.55 -7.67
C THR A 28 -1.74 26.47 -6.85
N GLN A 29 -1.64 25.21 -7.27
CA GLN A 29 -2.38 24.09 -6.67
C GLN A 29 -1.51 23.18 -5.79
N GLY A 30 -0.19 23.32 -5.83
CA GLY A 30 0.73 22.39 -5.19
C GLY A 30 0.60 22.34 -3.67
N THR A 31 0.45 23.49 -3.01
CA THR A 31 0.24 23.54 -1.56
C THR A 31 -1.04 22.82 -1.15
N VAL A 32 -2.14 23.06 -1.86
CA VAL A 32 -3.43 22.39 -1.62
C VAL A 32 -3.29 20.88 -1.86
N ALA A 33 -2.60 20.47 -2.93
CA ALA A 33 -2.38 19.05 -3.23
C ALA A 33 -1.54 18.34 -2.17
N VAL A 34 -0.51 19.00 -1.61
CA VAL A 34 0.27 18.47 -0.47
C VAL A 34 -0.60 18.31 0.77
N SER A 35 -1.49 19.28 1.05
CA SER A 35 -2.46 19.18 2.15
C SER A 35 -3.44 18.02 1.95
N VAL A 36 -3.98 17.86 0.74
CA VAL A 36 -4.82 16.70 0.35
C VAL A 36 -4.06 15.40 0.60
N PHE A 37 -2.80 15.32 0.17
CA PHE A 37 -1.98 14.12 0.33
C PHE A 37 -1.73 13.78 1.80
N GLY A 38 -1.50 14.78 2.65
CA GLY A 38 -1.38 14.60 4.09
C GLY A 38 -2.67 14.09 4.75
N VAL A 39 -3.83 14.63 4.36
CA VAL A 39 -5.14 14.17 4.84
C VAL A 39 -5.46 12.76 4.35
N TYR A 40 -5.13 12.46 3.10
CA TYR A 40 -5.21 11.11 2.54
C TYR A 40 -4.45 10.10 3.40
N PHE A 41 -3.19 10.36 3.79
CA PHE A 41 -2.43 9.40 4.62
C PHE A 41 -3.07 9.14 5.98
N LYS A 42 -3.67 10.17 6.60
CA LYS A 42 -4.40 10.02 7.86
C LYS A 42 -5.62 9.11 7.67
N LEU A 43 -6.44 9.39 6.66
CA LEU A 43 -7.61 8.59 6.32
C LEU A 43 -7.22 7.14 5.94
N GLN A 44 -6.18 6.98 5.13
CA GLN A 44 -5.64 5.68 4.73
C GLN A 44 -5.20 4.87 5.96
N SER A 45 -4.55 5.50 6.92
CA SER A 45 -4.08 4.82 8.14
C SER A 45 -5.23 4.19 8.91
N PHE A 46 -6.39 4.85 8.99
CA PHE A 46 -7.59 4.27 9.61
C PHE A 46 -8.10 3.03 8.87
N ILE A 47 -8.15 3.08 7.54
CA ILE A 47 -8.60 1.93 6.71
C ILE A 47 -7.62 0.76 6.80
N PHE A 48 -6.32 1.05 6.88
CA PHE A 48 -5.27 0.04 6.87
C PHE A 48 -5.03 -0.56 8.26
N MET A 49 -5.49 0.10 9.33
CA MET A 49 -5.30 -0.32 10.72
C MET A 49 -5.82 -1.75 11.01
N PRO A 50 -7.04 -2.16 10.58
CA PRO A 50 -7.49 -3.55 10.75
C PRO A 50 -6.59 -4.57 10.03
N VAL A 51 -6.07 -4.21 8.84
CA VAL A 51 -5.18 -5.09 8.08
C VAL A 51 -3.81 -5.20 8.74
N PHE A 52 -3.29 -4.13 9.33
CA PHE A 52 -2.09 -4.21 10.17
C PHE A 52 -2.32 -5.02 11.45
N GLY A 53 -3.49 -4.91 12.08
CA GLY A 53 -3.89 -5.76 13.19
C GLY A 53 -3.92 -7.25 12.80
N LEU A 54 -4.51 -7.57 11.65
CA LEU A 54 -4.52 -8.91 11.07
C LEU A 54 -3.09 -9.43 10.83
N ASN A 55 -2.20 -8.60 10.29
CA ASN A 55 -0.80 -8.97 10.08
C ASN A 55 -0.07 -9.32 11.37
N ASN A 56 -0.26 -8.53 12.42
CA ASN A 56 0.37 -8.78 13.72
C ASN A 56 -0.06 -10.13 14.32
N GLY A 57 -1.30 -10.57 14.07
CA GLY A 57 -1.77 -11.90 14.45
C GLY A 57 -1.29 -13.01 13.50
N MET A 58 -1.25 -12.74 12.20
CA MET A 58 -0.89 -13.72 11.17
C MET A 58 0.60 -14.12 11.22
N VAL A 59 1.51 -13.16 11.37
CA VAL A 59 2.96 -13.38 11.34
C VAL A 59 3.43 -14.46 12.32
N PRO A 60 3.09 -14.43 13.64
CA PRO A 60 3.51 -15.47 14.57
C PRO A 60 2.89 -16.84 14.28
N ILE A 61 1.63 -16.89 13.81
CA ILE A 61 0.98 -18.14 13.41
C ILE A 61 1.76 -18.81 12.28
N ILE A 62 2.15 -18.04 11.25
CA ILE A 62 2.93 -18.56 10.12
C ILE A 62 4.32 -18.97 10.58
N ALA A 63 5.02 -18.14 11.36
CA ALA A 63 6.37 -18.43 11.83
C ALA A 63 6.43 -19.72 12.68
N TYR A 64 5.46 -19.90 13.60
CA TYR A 64 5.36 -21.12 14.41
C TYR A 64 5.11 -22.36 13.54
N ASN A 65 4.11 -22.30 12.66
CA ASN A 65 3.77 -23.45 11.81
C ASN A 65 4.87 -23.77 10.79
N TYR A 66 5.67 -22.77 10.38
CA TYR A 66 6.85 -22.98 9.57
C TYR A 66 7.92 -23.78 10.32
N GLY A 67 8.18 -23.47 11.59
CA GLY A 67 9.06 -24.27 12.45
C GLY A 67 8.53 -25.69 12.70
N ALA A 68 7.21 -25.84 12.86
CA ALA A 68 6.53 -27.13 13.04
C ALA A 68 6.31 -27.92 11.73
N LYS A 69 6.81 -27.41 10.59
CA LYS A 69 6.61 -27.98 9.24
C LYS A 69 5.14 -28.26 8.86
N ASN A 70 4.19 -27.54 9.44
CA ASN A 70 2.76 -27.72 9.16
C ASN A 70 2.30 -26.88 7.96
N LYS A 71 2.59 -27.37 6.76
CA LYS A 71 2.26 -26.73 5.47
C LYS A 71 0.78 -26.38 5.31
N GLN A 72 -0.11 -27.27 5.76
CA GLN A 72 -1.56 -27.08 5.62
C GLN A 72 -2.01 -25.85 6.39
N ARG A 73 -1.59 -25.72 7.65
CA ARG A 73 -1.91 -24.57 8.50
C ARG A 73 -1.32 -23.27 7.95
N ILE A 74 -0.10 -23.28 7.41
CA ILE A 74 0.51 -22.11 6.77
C ILE A 74 -0.36 -21.65 5.59
N THR A 75 -0.71 -22.57 4.68
CA THR A 75 -1.46 -22.23 3.46
C THR A 75 -2.87 -21.76 3.78
N GLN A 76 -3.54 -22.38 4.76
CA GLN A 76 -4.86 -21.95 5.25
C GLN A 76 -4.81 -20.56 5.85
N THR A 77 -3.81 -20.28 6.70
CA THR A 77 -3.63 -18.97 7.33
C THR A 77 -3.43 -17.88 6.28
N ILE A 78 -2.55 -18.11 5.29
CA ILE A 78 -2.30 -17.15 4.20
C ILE A 78 -3.59 -16.86 3.43
N LYS A 79 -4.32 -17.90 3.01
CA LYS A 79 -5.57 -17.74 2.24
C LYS A 79 -6.63 -16.97 3.02
N LEU A 80 -6.84 -17.33 4.29
CA LEU A 80 -7.83 -16.67 5.14
C LEU A 80 -7.46 -15.19 5.37
N SER A 81 -6.20 -14.90 5.65
CA SER A 81 -5.72 -13.53 5.84
C SER A 81 -5.86 -12.69 4.58
N ILE A 82 -5.60 -13.25 3.39
CA ILE A 82 -5.83 -12.54 2.12
C ILE A 82 -7.31 -12.18 1.96
N ILE A 83 -8.22 -13.13 2.18
CA ILE A 83 -9.67 -12.90 2.02
C ILE A 83 -10.14 -11.78 2.96
N ILE A 84 -9.74 -11.85 4.24
CA ILE A 84 -10.13 -10.85 5.25
C ILE A 84 -9.53 -9.48 4.90
N ALA A 85 -8.23 -9.42 4.52
CA ALA A 85 -7.57 -8.18 4.17
C ALA A 85 -8.20 -7.50 2.94
N VAL A 86 -8.47 -8.27 1.88
CA VAL A 86 -9.15 -7.76 0.68
C VAL A 86 -10.56 -7.29 1.04
N GLY A 87 -11.28 -8.01 1.90
CA GLY A 87 -12.59 -7.58 2.39
C GLY A 87 -12.55 -6.20 3.06
N PHE A 88 -11.61 -5.98 3.99
CA PHE A 88 -11.42 -4.66 4.62
C PHE A 88 -11.06 -3.57 3.60
N MET A 89 -10.22 -3.90 2.62
CA MET A 89 -9.81 -2.95 1.59
C MET A 89 -10.94 -2.59 0.63
N VAL A 90 -11.82 -3.54 0.31
CA VAL A 90 -13.04 -3.28 -0.49
C VAL A 90 -13.98 -2.35 0.27
N VAL A 91 -14.16 -2.55 1.58
CA VAL A 91 -14.92 -1.60 2.41
C VAL A 91 -14.28 -0.21 2.38
N GLY A 92 -12.96 -0.13 2.54
CA GLY A 92 -12.22 1.13 2.43
C GLY A 92 -12.37 1.83 1.08
N LEU A 93 -12.32 1.06 -0.02
CA LEU A 93 -12.58 1.56 -1.37
C LEU A 93 -13.99 2.17 -1.48
N LEU A 94 -15.01 1.46 -1.01
CA LEU A 94 -16.39 1.93 -1.08
C LEU A 94 -16.56 3.24 -0.29
N ILE A 95 -15.96 3.34 0.89
CA ILE A 95 -15.99 4.57 1.70
C ILE A 95 -15.36 5.74 0.93
N PHE A 96 -14.20 5.55 0.31
CA PHE A 96 -13.51 6.61 -0.46
C PHE A 96 -14.21 6.95 -1.78
N GLN A 97 -14.94 6.01 -2.39
CA GLN A 97 -15.71 6.26 -3.60
C GLN A 97 -17.00 7.02 -3.33
N LEU A 98 -17.74 6.59 -2.30
CA LEU A 98 -19.07 7.10 -1.98
C LEU A 98 -19.05 8.40 -1.18
N LEU A 99 -18.09 8.55 -0.26
CA LEU A 99 -18.08 9.65 0.71
C LEU A 99 -16.77 10.47 0.73
N PRO A 100 -16.09 10.75 -0.40
CA PRO A 100 -14.79 11.45 -0.37
C PRO A 100 -14.89 12.86 0.21
N ASP A 101 -15.93 13.62 -0.15
CA ASP A 101 -16.09 15.01 0.28
C ASP A 101 -16.39 15.09 1.77
N GLN A 102 -17.23 14.19 2.29
CA GLN A 102 -17.53 14.10 3.73
C GLN A 102 -16.26 13.78 4.53
N LEU A 103 -15.42 12.87 4.03
CA LEU A 103 -14.14 12.57 4.67
C LEU A 103 -13.21 13.78 4.71
N LEU A 104 -13.17 14.57 3.63
CA LEU A 104 -12.34 15.77 3.56
C LEU A 104 -12.89 16.90 4.45
N LEU A 105 -14.21 17.03 4.54
CA LEU A 105 -14.87 18.02 5.41
C LEU A 105 -14.58 17.79 6.91
N LEU A 106 -14.35 16.54 7.34
CA LEU A 106 -13.87 16.25 8.71
C LEU A 106 -12.53 16.93 9.05
N PHE A 107 -11.77 17.31 8.02
CA PHE A 107 -10.49 18.02 8.14
C PHE A 107 -10.61 19.52 7.79
N ASN A 108 -11.82 20.09 7.83
CA ASN A 108 -12.11 21.48 7.47
C ASN A 108 -11.58 21.85 6.07
N ALA A 109 -11.78 20.95 5.09
CA ALA A 109 -11.34 21.17 3.72
C ALA A 109 -11.97 22.42 3.09
N SER A 110 -11.14 23.25 2.44
CA SER A 110 -11.60 24.36 1.60
C SER A 110 -12.23 23.86 0.30
N LYS A 111 -12.90 24.74 -0.44
CA LYS A 111 -13.51 24.39 -1.75
C LYS A 111 -12.48 23.80 -2.71
N ASP A 112 -11.31 24.43 -2.83
CA ASP A 112 -10.22 23.95 -3.70
C ASP A 112 -9.68 22.58 -3.26
N MET A 113 -9.67 22.34 -1.95
CA MET A 113 -9.25 21.06 -1.39
C MET A 113 -10.26 19.94 -1.66
N LEU A 114 -11.56 20.25 -1.69
CA LEU A 114 -12.60 19.29 -2.05
C LEU A 114 -12.51 18.91 -3.53
N GLU A 115 -12.25 19.87 -4.42
CA GLU A 115 -12.13 19.60 -5.86
C GLU A 115 -10.94 18.69 -6.18
N ILE A 116 -9.75 19.02 -5.66
CA ILE A 116 -8.55 18.21 -5.87
C ILE A 116 -8.62 16.91 -5.06
N GLY A 117 -9.02 17.00 -3.80
CA GLY A 117 -9.04 15.88 -2.86
C GLY A 117 -10.08 14.84 -3.19
N GLY A 118 -11.29 15.26 -3.58
CA GLY A 118 -12.37 14.33 -3.91
C GLY A 118 -11.97 13.42 -5.07
N TYR A 119 -11.38 14.02 -6.10
CA TYR A 119 -10.80 13.28 -7.22
C TYR A 119 -9.64 12.37 -6.79
N ALA A 120 -8.68 12.90 -6.02
CA ALA A 120 -7.50 12.15 -5.57
C ALA A 120 -7.89 10.91 -4.75
N LEU A 121 -8.80 11.06 -3.79
CA LEU A 121 -9.27 9.95 -2.94
C LEU A 121 -9.92 8.84 -3.79
N ARG A 122 -10.78 9.21 -4.76
CA ARG A 122 -11.40 8.23 -5.66
C ARG A 122 -10.35 7.47 -6.47
N ILE A 123 -9.39 8.14 -7.09
CA ILE A 123 -8.37 7.48 -7.91
C ILE A 123 -7.44 6.60 -7.06
N ILE A 124 -6.92 7.11 -5.94
CA ILE A 124 -5.99 6.36 -5.11
C ILE A 124 -6.68 5.13 -4.50
N SER A 125 -7.96 5.25 -4.11
CA SER A 125 -8.72 4.15 -3.50
C SER A 125 -8.80 2.90 -4.37
N LEU A 126 -8.69 3.02 -5.71
CA LEU A 126 -8.64 1.87 -6.63
C LEU A 126 -7.46 0.93 -6.32
N SER A 127 -6.37 1.46 -5.75
CA SER A 127 -5.24 0.65 -5.31
C SER A 127 -5.58 -0.25 -4.12
N PHE A 128 -6.62 0.04 -3.33
CA PHE A 128 -6.89 -0.69 -2.08
C PHE A 128 -7.22 -2.16 -2.33
N ILE A 129 -7.99 -2.45 -3.39
CA ILE A 129 -8.33 -3.84 -3.81
C ILE A 129 -7.07 -4.72 -3.89
N PHE A 130 -6.01 -4.14 -4.45
CA PHE A 130 -4.73 -4.80 -4.68
C PHE A 130 -3.83 -4.75 -3.43
N ALA A 131 -3.87 -3.64 -2.69
CA ALA A 131 -3.04 -3.42 -1.51
C ALA A 131 -3.26 -4.48 -0.43
N GLY A 132 -4.51 -4.93 -0.22
CA GLY A 132 -4.82 -5.98 0.75
C GLY A 132 -4.03 -7.27 0.50
N PHE A 133 -3.97 -7.71 -0.75
CA PHE A 133 -3.18 -8.86 -1.15
C PHE A 133 -1.68 -8.61 -0.95
N SER A 134 -1.15 -7.51 -1.50
CA SER A 134 0.28 -7.18 -1.42
C SER A 134 0.78 -7.12 0.02
N ILE A 135 0.02 -6.48 0.91
CA ILE A 135 0.37 -6.31 2.32
C ILE A 135 0.50 -7.68 3.02
N ILE A 136 -0.47 -8.57 2.81
CA ILE A 136 -0.41 -9.92 3.40
C ILE A 136 0.81 -10.67 2.88
N ILE A 137 1.06 -10.68 1.57
CA ILE A 137 2.20 -11.40 1.00
C ILE A 137 3.55 -10.87 1.49
N ILE A 138 3.70 -9.55 1.57
CA ILE A 138 4.89 -8.91 2.13
C ILE A 138 5.12 -9.36 3.58
N SER A 139 4.07 -9.44 4.40
CA SER A 139 4.14 -9.91 5.78
C SER A 139 4.44 -11.41 5.89
N VAL A 140 3.93 -12.23 4.97
CA VAL A 140 4.27 -13.66 4.87
C VAL A 140 5.77 -13.84 4.65
N PHE A 141 6.39 -13.06 3.77
CA PHE A 141 7.84 -13.13 3.55
C PHE A 141 8.63 -12.78 4.81
N GLN A 142 8.18 -11.81 5.60
CA GLN A 142 8.79 -11.50 6.89
C GLN A 142 8.65 -12.67 7.88
N ALA A 143 7.45 -13.26 7.96
CA ALA A 143 7.18 -14.41 8.83
C ALA A 143 8.03 -15.64 8.52
N LEU A 144 8.38 -15.83 7.24
CA LEU A 144 9.24 -16.93 6.77
C LEU A 144 10.74 -16.62 6.84
N GLY A 145 11.12 -15.50 7.48
CA GLY A 145 12.51 -15.06 7.62
C GLY A 145 13.12 -14.43 6.36
N ASN A 146 12.32 -14.20 5.31
CA ASN A 146 12.74 -13.68 4.01
C ASN A 146 12.50 -12.17 3.89
N GLY A 147 12.89 -11.38 4.90
CA GLY A 147 12.63 -9.94 4.95
C GLY A 147 13.22 -9.13 3.78
N VAL A 148 14.23 -9.67 3.08
CA VAL A 148 14.78 -9.05 1.87
C VAL A 148 13.74 -9.00 0.75
N TYR A 149 12.91 -10.02 0.58
CA TYR A 149 11.85 -10.04 -0.43
C TYR A 149 10.81 -8.95 -0.13
N SER A 150 10.41 -8.82 1.13
CA SER A 150 9.53 -7.75 1.60
C SER A 150 10.12 -6.37 1.30
N LEU A 151 11.41 -6.19 1.57
CA LEU A 151 12.12 -4.93 1.34
C LEU A 151 12.16 -4.58 -0.16
N VAL A 152 12.53 -5.53 -1.02
CA VAL A 152 12.61 -5.33 -2.47
C VAL A 152 11.26 -4.91 -3.03
N ILE A 153 10.17 -5.59 -2.63
CA ILE A 153 8.81 -5.25 -3.09
C ILE A 153 8.42 -3.84 -2.64
N SER A 154 8.63 -3.51 -1.36
CA SER A 154 8.29 -2.18 -0.85
C SER A 154 9.10 -1.07 -1.51
N ALA A 155 10.41 -1.26 -1.68
CA ALA A 155 11.29 -0.32 -2.36
C ALA A 155 10.90 -0.15 -3.83
N ALA A 156 10.63 -1.25 -4.54
CA ALA A 156 10.19 -1.22 -5.93
C ALA A 156 8.89 -0.42 -6.06
N ARG A 157 7.88 -0.75 -5.26
CA ARG A 157 6.60 -0.03 -5.28
C ARG A 157 6.79 1.46 -4.97
N GLN A 158 7.41 1.79 -3.84
CA GLN A 158 7.39 3.14 -3.28
C GLN A 158 8.39 4.09 -3.94
N LEU A 159 9.58 3.61 -4.31
CA LEU A 159 10.64 4.48 -4.85
C LEU A 159 10.83 4.30 -6.35
N VAL A 160 10.80 3.06 -6.84
CA VAL A 160 11.12 2.77 -8.26
C VAL A 160 9.93 3.00 -9.17
N ILE A 161 8.70 2.85 -8.65
CA ILE A 161 7.48 2.95 -9.47
C ILE A 161 6.69 4.22 -9.13
N ILE A 162 6.27 4.42 -7.88
CA ILE A 162 5.44 5.59 -7.52
C ILE A 162 6.12 6.90 -7.92
N LEU A 163 7.37 7.14 -7.51
CA LEU A 163 8.02 8.44 -7.74
C LEU A 163 8.27 8.74 -9.23
N PRO A 164 8.84 7.83 -10.04
CA PRO A 164 9.07 8.12 -11.46
C PRO A 164 7.76 8.25 -12.24
N VAL A 165 6.76 7.40 -11.95
CA VAL A 165 5.45 7.49 -12.61
C VAL A 165 4.74 8.79 -12.22
N ALA A 166 4.76 9.16 -10.94
CA ALA A 166 4.18 10.41 -10.47
C ALA A 166 4.86 11.62 -11.12
N TYR A 167 6.19 11.64 -11.21
CA TYR A 167 6.93 12.72 -11.85
C TYR A 167 6.62 12.80 -13.35
N LEU A 168 6.62 11.67 -14.05
CA LEU A 168 6.27 11.62 -15.47
C LEU A 168 4.86 12.17 -15.72
N LEU A 169 3.88 11.72 -14.93
CA LEU A 169 2.48 12.16 -15.04
C LEU A 169 2.33 13.64 -14.68
N ALA A 170 3.09 14.14 -13.71
CA ALA A 170 3.08 15.55 -13.34
C ALA A 170 3.53 16.45 -14.50
N VAL A 171 4.61 16.08 -15.19
CA VAL A 171 5.18 16.88 -16.29
C VAL A 171 4.37 16.75 -17.58
N THR A 172 3.76 15.58 -17.84
CA THR A 172 3.08 15.30 -19.12
C THR A 172 1.58 15.56 -19.11
N ALA A 173 0.90 15.34 -17.98
CA ALA A 173 -0.56 15.27 -17.92
C ALA A 173 -1.18 16.01 -16.71
N GLY A 174 -0.36 16.80 -16.00
CA GLY A 174 -0.81 17.69 -14.93
C GLY A 174 -1.14 17.00 -13.60
N LEU A 175 -1.64 17.80 -12.64
CA LEU A 175 -1.80 17.40 -11.24
C LEU A 175 -2.75 16.20 -11.04
N HIS A 176 -3.91 16.21 -11.71
CA HIS A 176 -4.90 15.13 -11.55
C HIS A 176 -4.33 13.77 -11.96
N SER A 177 -3.43 13.74 -12.94
CA SER A 177 -2.83 12.52 -13.45
C SER A 177 -1.84 11.90 -12.46
N VAL A 178 -1.20 12.71 -11.61
CA VAL A 178 -0.21 12.24 -10.62
C VAL A 178 -0.77 11.16 -9.69
N TRP A 179 -2.06 11.26 -9.34
CA TRP A 179 -2.73 10.30 -8.46
C TRP A 179 -2.83 8.89 -9.04
N PHE A 180 -2.76 8.72 -10.37
CA PHE A 180 -2.72 7.39 -10.99
C PHE A 180 -1.41 6.63 -10.74
N ALA A 181 -0.36 7.30 -10.27
CA ALA A 181 0.88 6.63 -9.89
C ALA A 181 0.65 5.56 -8.80
N PHE A 182 -0.31 5.77 -7.89
CA PHE A 182 -0.63 4.82 -6.82
C PHE A 182 -1.24 3.51 -7.34
N PRO A 183 -2.37 3.51 -8.08
CA PRO A 183 -2.92 2.27 -8.63
C PRO A 183 -1.97 1.58 -9.62
N ILE A 184 -1.22 2.33 -10.45
CA ILE A 184 -0.22 1.76 -11.36
C ILE A 184 0.87 1.03 -10.56
N ALA A 185 1.42 1.68 -9.54
CA ALA A 185 2.45 1.06 -8.70
C ALA A 185 1.94 -0.15 -7.93
N GLU A 186 0.69 -0.11 -7.47
CA GLU A 186 0.11 -1.22 -6.74
C GLU A 186 -0.16 -2.43 -7.66
N LEU A 187 -0.59 -2.21 -8.92
CA LEU A 187 -0.71 -3.28 -9.91
C LEU A 187 0.63 -3.97 -10.17
N CYS A 188 1.69 -3.19 -10.40
CA CYS A 188 3.04 -3.73 -10.54
C CYS A 188 3.50 -4.48 -9.28
N CYS A 189 3.16 -3.95 -8.10
CA CYS A 189 3.46 -4.58 -6.82
C CYS A 189 2.77 -5.95 -6.67
N VAL A 190 1.50 -6.07 -7.07
CA VAL A 190 0.78 -7.35 -7.06
C VAL A 190 1.45 -8.38 -7.97
N ILE A 191 1.88 -7.97 -9.16
CA ILE A 191 2.60 -8.84 -10.09
C ILE A 191 3.90 -9.36 -9.46
N LEU A 192 4.70 -8.45 -8.87
CA LEU A 192 5.93 -8.81 -8.16
C LEU A 192 5.66 -9.74 -6.96
N CYS A 193 4.65 -9.43 -6.15
CA CYS A 193 4.21 -10.27 -5.03
C CYS A 193 3.85 -11.67 -5.51
N PHE A 194 3.08 -11.79 -6.59
CA PHE A 194 2.65 -13.09 -7.13
C PHE A 194 3.84 -13.92 -7.61
N ILE A 195 4.78 -13.31 -8.36
CA ILE A 195 5.98 -13.98 -8.87
C ILE A 195 6.85 -14.47 -7.69
N MET A 196 7.14 -13.59 -6.73
CA MET A 196 7.98 -13.93 -5.58
C MET A 196 7.32 -14.94 -4.64
N LEU A 197 6.00 -14.88 -4.48
CA LEU A 197 5.25 -15.84 -3.69
C LEU A 197 5.32 -17.23 -4.30
N ARG A 198 5.15 -17.34 -5.62
CA ARG A 198 5.28 -18.62 -6.33
C ARG A 198 6.68 -19.21 -6.16
N HIS A 199 7.71 -18.37 -6.23
CA HIS A 199 9.09 -18.78 -6.02
C HIS A 199 9.32 -19.32 -4.59
N ILE A 200 8.95 -18.54 -3.56
CA ILE A 200 9.10 -18.94 -2.15
C ILE A 200 8.24 -20.15 -1.81
N TYR A 201 7.02 -20.24 -2.34
CA TYR A 201 6.14 -21.38 -2.12
C TYR A 201 6.79 -22.67 -2.61
N ASN A 202 7.38 -22.66 -3.82
CA ASN A 202 8.04 -23.83 -4.38
C ASN A 202 9.33 -24.22 -3.64
N GLN A 203 10.11 -23.24 -3.19
CA GLN A 203 11.37 -23.51 -2.50
C GLN A 203 11.19 -23.92 -1.04
N LYS A 204 10.32 -23.23 -0.30
CA LYS A 204 10.20 -23.43 1.15
C LYS A 204 8.96 -24.19 1.55
N ILE A 205 7.79 -23.80 1.06
CA ILE A 205 6.51 -24.34 1.56
C ILE A 205 6.20 -25.71 0.93
N LYS A 206 6.57 -25.93 -0.33
CA LYS A 206 6.28 -27.19 -1.04
C LYS A 206 7.11 -28.35 -0.51
N GLN A 207 8.31 -28.07 0.00
CA GLN A 207 9.28 -29.04 0.51
C GLN A 207 9.06 -29.43 1.98
N LEU A 208 8.14 -28.75 2.69
CA LEU A 208 7.64 -29.14 4.01
C LEU A 208 6.59 -30.25 3.87
#